data_AF-A0A0U5C1H0-F1
#
_entry.id   AF-A0A0U5C1H0-F1
#
_cell.length_a   1.000
_cell.length_b   1.000
_cell.length_c   1.000
_cell.angle_alpha   90.00
_cell.angle_beta   90.00
_cell.angle_gamma   90.00
#
_symmetry.space_group_name_H-M   'P 1'
#
loop_
_entity.id
_entity.type
_entity.pdbx_description
1 polymer ?
#
loop_
_entity_poly.entity_id
_entity_poly.type
_entity_poly.pdbx_seq_one_letter_code
_entity_poly.pdbx_strand_id
1 'polypeptide(L)'
;MHGWCRVTTPVMSCVAQCPNRGFIAAVFLTSNLPLAMQDDIAELRRQLEEARRAREEAERRQKEAERRQKEAEWRREEERRAREEAERRREEERRAREEAERRLQPTALFHLLDRCHEYLSQEIRVETDAALTTQGNVTDPVNRLYPKKIVPWTDFPNLQEQIWERLERAVDFTSRPLFPSDTQLDYVATNIRDRPIYSEATLRNFERDTVDNFVEKIIEALQDDETLRQEFGIEGRVAFYDRANSTSLDDSLEQMHLNDAPDAPHQPPNTNRGRGGRKGKGKQVAQSQKMAHSGWRRNRRADQFCVHLVADERQIPVYAVEFKAPHKIKVAELVAGFHEMDLEREVINQEGETFEF
;
A
#
# COMPACT_ATOMS: atom_id res chain seq x y z
N MET A 1 11.23 4.27 56.57
CA MET A 1 10.55 5.18 57.52
C MET A 1 9.61 4.31 58.35
N HIS A 2 10.09 3.67 59.43
CA HIS A 2 10.07 4.19 60.82
C HIS A 2 8.68 4.74 61.19
N GLY A 3 7.93 4.28 62.19
CA GLY A 3 8.23 3.34 63.26
C GLY A 3 7.19 3.48 64.40
N TRP A 4 6.92 2.36 65.08
CA TRP A 4 6.66 2.19 66.53
C TRP A 4 5.51 2.95 67.22
N CYS A 5 4.58 2.23 67.88
CA CYS A 5 4.68 1.91 69.32
C CYS A 5 3.46 1.15 69.89
N ARG A 6 3.75 0.15 70.73
CA ARG A 6 2.90 -0.47 71.77
C ARG A 6 2.81 0.45 72.99
N VAL A 7 1.87 0.17 73.92
CA VAL A 7 1.96 0.20 75.42
C VAL A 7 0.53 0.38 75.99
N THR A 8 -0.11 -0.71 76.46
CA THR A 8 -0.41 -1.14 77.86
C THR A 8 -1.55 -0.42 78.59
N THR A 9 -2.33 -1.25 79.30
CA THR A 9 -3.45 -1.07 80.26
C THR A 9 -3.10 -0.21 81.51
N PRO A 10 -3.90 -0.14 82.61
CA PRO A 10 -5.36 -0.27 82.88
C PRO A 10 -5.92 0.88 83.77
N VAL A 11 -7.25 1.04 83.93
CA VAL A 11 -7.82 1.56 85.21
C VAL A 11 -9.19 0.93 85.51
N MET A 12 -9.20 0.00 86.46
CA MET A 12 -10.34 -0.26 87.36
C MET A 12 -10.21 0.73 88.53
N SER A 13 -11.32 1.34 88.95
CA SER A 13 -11.41 1.90 90.30
C SER A 13 -12.80 1.60 90.87
N CYS A 14 -12.81 0.65 91.80
CA CYS A 14 -13.79 0.57 92.87
C CYS A 14 -13.65 1.79 93.77
N VAL A 15 -14.76 2.43 94.10
CA VAL A 15 -14.92 3.12 95.39
C VAL A 15 -16.15 2.53 96.06
N ALA A 16 -15.89 1.68 97.04
CA ALA A 16 -16.83 1.32 98.08
C ALA A 16 -16.73 2.38 99.18
N GLN A 17 -17.86 2.92 99.65
CA GLN A 17 -18.00 3.40 101.03
C GLN A 17 -19.49 3.61 101.36
N CYS A 18 -20.13 2.62 101.98
CA CYS A 18 -21.20 2.83 102.96
C CYS A 18 -20.58 3.42 104.25
N PRO A 19 -21.31 3.89 105.30
CA PRO A 19 -22.76 3.92 105.53
C PRO A 19 -23.27 5.27 106.14
N ASN A 20 -24.57 5.53 106.14
CA ASN A 20 -25.17 6.07 107.38
C ASN A 20 -26.67 5.82 107.52
N ARG A 21 -27.02 5.61 108.78
CA ARG A 21 -28.30 5.17 109.33
C ARG A 21 -29.40 6.22 109.12
N GLY A 22 -30.59 5.73 108.79
CA GLY A 22 -31.84 6.48 108.89
C GLY A 22 -33.01 5.51 108.93
N PHE A 23 -33.28 4.95 110.11
CA PHE A 23 -34.52 4.25 110.41
C PHE A 23 -35.65 5.27 110.28
N ILE A 24 -36.36 5.28 109.14
CA ILE A 24 -37.64 5.99 109.02
C ILE A 24 -38.71 4.91 108.99
N ALA A 25 -39.58 4.99 109.99
CA ALA A 25 -40.68 4.11 110.24
C ALA A 25 -41.48 3.84 108.96
N ALA A 26 -41.85 2.57 108.78
CA ALA A 26 -42.88 2.15 107.85
C ALA A 26 -44.19 2.87 108.21
N VAL A 27 -44.46 3.97 107.51
CA VAL A 27 -45.81 4.47 107.36
C VAL A 27 -46.33 3.82 106.08
N PHE A 28 -47.13 2.76 106.27
CA PHE A 28 -48.08 2.29 105.28
C PHE A 28 -49.03 3.46 104.95
N LEU A 29 -48.63 4.33 104.03
CA LEU A 29 -49.57 5.08 103.22
C LEU A 29 -49.89 4.19 102.04
N THR A 30 -50.88 3.32 102.25
CA THR A 30 -51.75 2.83 101.18
C THR A 30 -52.34 4.06 100.48
N SER A 31 -51.57 4.63 99.57
CA SER A 31 -52.08 5.56 98.58
C SER A 31 -52.90 4.71 97.63
N ASN A 32 -54.14 4.43 98.02
CA ASN A 32 -55.21 4.11 97.11
C ASN A 32 -55.27 5.26 96.11
N LEU A 33 -54.50 5.17 95.01
CA LEU A 33 -54.92 5.83 93.79
C LEU A 33 -56.33 5.30 93.52
N PRO A 34 -57.32 6.17 93.30
CA PRO A 34 -58.66 5.72 92.94
C PRO A 34 -58.54 4.84 91.69
N LEU A 35 -59.23 3.68 91.68
CA LEU A 35 -59.18 2.69 90.60
C LEU A 35 -59.31 3.30 89.19
N ALA A 36 -60.05 4.41 89.05
CA ALA A 36 -60.16 5.18 87.81
C ALA A 36 -58.83 5.75 87.26
N MET A 37 -57.89 6.20 88.12
CA MET A 37 -56.60 6.74 87.67
C MET A 37 -55.60 5.66 87.24
N GLN A 38 -55.72 4.43 87.74
CA GLN A 38 -54.85 3.33 87.32
C GLN A 38 -55.24 2.81 85.94
N ASP A 39 -56.54 2.80 85.63
CA ASP A 39 -57.07 2.49 84.30
C ASP A 39 -56.67 3.57 83.28
N ASP A 40 -56.73 4.87 83.65
CA ASP A 40 -56.27 5.97 82.79
C ASP A 40 -54.75 5.90 82.50
N ILE A 41 -53.93 5.51 83.47
CA ILE A 41 -52.48 5.31 83.29
C ILE A 41 -52.21 4.08 82.40
N ALA A 42 -53.00 3.02 82.52
CA ALA A 42 -52.89 1.84 81.66
C ALA A 42 -53.30 2.15 80.21
N GLU A 43 -54.38 2.93 80.02
CA GLU A 43 -54.85 3.38 78.71
C GLU A 43 -53.83 4.32 78.05
N LEU A 44 -53.27 5.29 78.79
CA LEU A 44 -52.21 6.17 78.30
C LEU A 44 -50.93 5.40 77.92
N ARG A 45 -50.55 4.38 78.68
CA ARG A 45 -49.42 3.50 78.34
C ARG A 45 -49.69 2.73 77.04
N ARG A 46 -50.91 2.20 76.87
CA ARG A 46 -51.31 1.52 75.64
C ARG A 46 -51.27 2.46 74.43
N GLN A 47 -51.78 3.68 74.57
CA GLN A 47 -51.71 4.71 73.52
C GLN A 47 -50.27 5.12 73.17
N LEU A 48 -49.39 5.23 74.16
CA LEU A 48 -47.97 5.54 73.95
C LEU A 48 -47.25 4.41 73.21
N GLU A 49 -47.60 3.16 73.52
CA GLU A 49 -47.01 1.97 72.91
C GLU A 49 -47.53 1.75 71.48
N GLU A 50 -48.81 2.01 71.23
CA GLU A 50 -49.40 2.07 69.88
C GLU A 50 -48.79 3.21 69.05
N ALA A 51 -48.64 4.41 69.62
CA ALA A 51 -47.98 5.52 68.96
C ALA A 51 -46.50 5.23 68.66
N ARG A 52 -45.81 4.50 69.54
CA ARG A 52 -44.42 4.07 69.32
C ARG A 52 -44.33 3.06 68.18
N ARG A 53 -45.20 2.05 68.17
CA ARG A 53 -45.30 1.07 67.06
C ARG A 53 -45.65 1.74 65.74
N ALA A 54 -46.57 2.70 65.74
CA ALA A 54 -46.92 3.47 64.55
C ALA A 54 -45.74 4.30 64.02
N ARG A 55 -44.92 4.90 64.90
CA ARG A 55 -43.69 5.62 64.52
C ARG A 55 -42.62 4.67 63.96
N GLU A 56 -42.37 3.55 64.62
CA GLU A 56 -41.42 2.53 64.13
C GLU A 56 -41.83 1.97 62.77
N GLU A 57 -43.14 1.73 62.55
CA GLU A 57 -43.64 1.25 61.26
C GLU A 57 -43.57 2.34 60.17
N ALA A 58 -43.86 3.60 60.51
CA ALA A 58 -43.69 4.73 59.60
C ALA A 58 -42.22 4.93 59.20
N GLU A 59 -41.28 4.83 60.15
CA GLU A 59 -39.85 4.91 59.88
C GLU A 59 -39.37 3.76 58.99
N ARG A 60 -39.87 2.54 59.23
CA ARG A 60 -39.58 1.38 58.37
C ARG A 60 -40.09 1.58 56.95
N ARG A 61 -41.31 2.10 56.78
CA ARG A 61 -41.88 2.44 55.46
C ARG A 61 -41.07 3.54 54.77
N GLN A 62 -40.58 4.53 55.51
CA GLN A 62 -39.77 5.61 54.97
C GLN A 62 -38.39 5.12 54.50
N LYS A 63 -37.70 4.30 55.30
CA LYS A 63 -36.44 3.65 54.91
C LYS A 63 -36.59 2.74 53.70
N GLU A 64 -37.69 1.99 53.63
CA GLU A 64 -37.97 1.13 52.46
C GLU A 64 -38.26 1.95 51.20
N ALA A 65 -39.01 3.05 51.32
CA ALA A 65 -39.26 3.98 50.23
C ALA A 65 -37.96 4.65 49.73
N GLU A 66 -37.09 5.07 50.64
CA GLU A 66 -35.78 5.66 50.31
C GLU A 66 -34.87 4.64 49.60
N ARG A 67 -34.85 3.37 50.06
CA ARG A 67 -34.10 2.30 49.38
C ARG A 67 -34.64 2.06 47.97
N ARG A 68 -35.97 2.02 47.80
CA ARG A 68 -36.60 1.88 46.48
C ARG A 68 -36.27 3.05 45.55
N GLN A 69 -36.20 4.28 46.07
CA GLN A 69 -35.78 5.46 45.30
C GLN A 69 -34.32 5.34 44.86
N LYS A 70 -33.39 5.03 45.77
CA LYS A 70 -31.97 4.84 45.46
C LYS A 70 -31.74 3.73 44.43
N GLU A 71 -32.43 2.61 44.55
CA GLU A 71 -32.36 1.53 43.56
C GLU A 71 -32.93 1.93 42.20
N ALA A 72 -33.97 2.76 42.16
CA ALA A 72 -34.55 3.27 40.93
C ALA A 72 -33.63 4.30 40.25
N GLU A 73 -32.99 5.18 41.03
CA GLU A 73 -31.98 6.13 40.55
C GLU A 73 -30.75 5.39 40.00
N TRP A 74 -30.24 4.41 40.75
CA TRP A 74 -29.12 3.57 40.30
C TRP A 74 -29.45 2.85 38.98
N ARG A 75 -30.65 2.26 38.87
CA ARG A 75 -31.11 1.62 37.63
C ARG A 75 -31.19 2.59 36.46
N ARG A 76 -31.68 3.81 36.68
CA ARG A 76 -31.74 4.86 35.64
C ARG A 76 -30.35 5.31 35.22
N GLU A 77 -29.42 5.44 36.16
CA GLU A 77 -28.05 5.83 35.86
C GLU A 77 -27.31 4.74 35.07
N GLU A 78 -27.46 3.48 35.47
CA GLU A 78 -26.94 2.33 34.73
C GLU A 78 -27.53 2.24 33.32
N GLU A 79 -28.84 2.41 33.17
CA GLU A 79 -29.48 2.42 31.85
C GLU A 79 -28.96 3.57 30.97
N ARG A 80 -28.75 4.76 31.55
CA ARG A 80 -28.15 5.89 30.83
C ARG A 80 -26.72 5.58 30.39
N ARG A 81 -25.87 5.04 31.28
CA ARG A 81 -24.49 4.65 30.96
C ARG A 81 -24.46 3.59 29.85
N ALA A 82 -25.34 2.58 29.93
CA ALA A 82 -25.47 1.55 28.90
C ALA A 82 -25.90 2.14 27.54
N ARG A 83 -26.79 3.14 27.53
CA ARG A 83 -27.21 3.85 26.31
C ARG A 83 -26.07 4.66 25.72
N GLU A 84 -25.34 5.43 26.53
CA GLU A 84 -24.18 6.23 26.11
C GLU A 84 -23.06 5.34 25.54
N GLU A 85 -22.77 4.21 26.19
CA GLU A 85 -21.79 3.24 25.68
C GLU A 85 -22.25 2.59 24.37
N ALA A 86 -23.53 2.23 24.26
CA ALA A 86 -24.09 1.68 23.03
C ALA A 86 -24.06 2.69 21.87
N GLU A 87 -24.31 3.97 22.14
CA GLU A 87 -24.21 5.05 21.16
C GLU A 87 -22.77 5.27 20.70
N ARG A 88 -21.81 5.34 21.63
CA ARG A 88 -20.39 5.45 21.30
C ARG A 88 -19.92 4.29 20.43
N ARG A 89 -20.28 3.04 20.78
CA ARG A 89 -19.92 1.86 19.97
C ARG A 89 -20.51 1.94 18.56
N ARG A 90 -21.77 2.39 18.41
CA ARG A 90 -22.40 2.57 17.09
C ARG A 90 -21.71 3.66 16.28
N GLU A 91 -21.30 4.74 16.92
CA GLU A 91 -20.59 5.82 16.24
C GLU A 91 -19.20 5.37 15.79
N GLU A 92 -18.46 4.66 16.65
CA GLU A 92 -17.17 4.05 16.30
C GLU A 92 -17.31 3.06 15.14
N GLU A 93 -18.32 2.18 15.18
CA GLU A 93 -18.60 1.23 14.09
C GLU A 93 -18.96 1.95 12.78
N ARG A 94 -19.78 3.01 12.86
CA ARG A 94 -20.11 3.84 11.69
C ARG A 94 -18.86 4.50 11.10
N ARG A 95 -18.02 5.11 11.94
CA ARG A 95 -16.78 5.76 11.50
C ARG A 95 -15.81 4.74 10.88
N ALA A 96 -15.65 3.58 11.50
CA ALA A 96 -14.83 2.50 10.96
C ALA A 96 -15.35 1.99 9.62
N ARG A 97 -16.68 1.87 9.46
CA ARG A 97 -17.31 1.50 8.20
C ARG A 97 -17.09 2.57 7.11
N GLU A 98 -17.30 3.84 7.44
CA GLU A 98 -17.08 4.96 6.52
C GLU A 98 -15.61 5.05 6.07
N GLU A 99 -14.66 4.82 6.99
CA GLU A 99 -13.24 4.77 6.66
C GLU A 99 -12.88 3.57 5.78
N ALA A 100 -13.38 2.38 6.10
CA ALA A 100 -13.17 1.20 5.28
C ALA A 100 -13.75 1.39 3.86
N GLU A 101 -14.94 2.00 3.75
CA GLU A 101 -15.55 2.33 2.47
C GLU A 101 -14.73 3.37 1.71
N ARG A 102 -14.25 4.43 2.37
CA ARG A 102 -13.37 5.45 1.77
C ARG A 102 -12.10 4.82 1.20
N ARG A 103 -11.47 3.88 1.91
CA ARG A 103 -10.23 3.21 1.46
C ARG A 103 -10.42 2.26 0.28
N LEU A 104 -11.66 1.88 -0.01
CA LEU A 104 -12.03 1.10 -1.19
C LEU A 104 -12.39 1.97 -2.38
N GLN A 105 -12.63 3.27 -2.18
CA GLN A 105 -12.94 4.18 -3.28
C GLN A 105 -11.74 4.37 -4.20
N PRO A 106 -11.97 4.49 -5.52
CA PRO A 106 -10.93 4.89 -6.46
C PRO A 106 -10.32 6.26 -6.10
N THR A 107 -9.08 6.48 -6.50
CA THR A 107 -8.32 7.69 -6.18
C THR A 107 -8.21 8.62 -7.39
N ALA A 108 -7.84 9.87 -7.13
CA ALA A 108 -7.54 10.90 -8.12
C ALA A 108 -6.10 10.77 -8.65
N LEU A 109 -5.77 11.44 -9.77
CA LEU A 109 -4.47 11.27 -10.44
C LEU A 109 -3.30 11.64 -9.51
N PHE A 110 -3.33 12.82 -8.92
CA PHE A 110 -2.22 13.29 -8.08
C PHE A 110 -2.07 12.45 -6.81
N HIS A 111 -3.18 11.96 -6.24
CA HIS A 111 -3.12 11.03 -5.11
C HIS A 111 -2.46 9.71 -5.52
N LEU A 112 -2.77 9.16 -6.70
CA LEU A 112 -2.07 7.99 -7.23
C LEU A 112 -0.57 8.26 -7.36
N LEU A 113 -0.18 9.38 -7.96
CA LEU A 113 1.23 9.73 -8.20
C LEU A 113 2.01 9.90 -6.89
N ASP A 114 1.44 10.61 -5.92
CA ASP A 114 2.02 10.76 -4.58
C ASP A 114 2.20 9.39 -3.91
N ARG A 115 1.18 8.53 -4.00
CA ARG A 115 1.24 7.17 -3.45
C ARG A 115 2.29 6.30 -4.13
N CYS A 116 2.41 6.37 -5.46
CA CYS A 116 3.46 5.68 -6.20
C CYS A 116 4.84 6.14 -5.72
N HIS A 117 5.05 7.44 -5.55
CA HIS A 117 6.33 7.97 -5.07
C HIS A 117 6.65 7.55 -3.64
N GLU A 118 5.78 7.90 -2.69
CA GLU A 118 6.03 7.74 -1.25
C GLU A 118 6.00 6.28 -0.78
N TYR A 119 5.15 5.44 -1.38
CA TYR A 119 4.88 4.09 -0.85
C TYR A 119 5.33 2.96 -1.78
N LEU A 120 5.63 3.22 -3.06
CA LEU A 120 6.12 2.19 -3.97
C LEU A 120 7.58 2.41 -4.34
N SER A 121 7.93 3.58 -4.86
CA SER A 121 9.29 3.88 -5.31
C SER A 121 10.29 3.99 -4.16
N GLN A 122 9.92 4.64 -3.06
CA GLN A 122 10.80 4.77 -1.87
C GLN A 122 10.97 3.45 -1.10
N GLU A 123 10.06 2.48 -1.28
CA GLU A 123 10.12 1.16 -0.64
C GLU A 123 10.97 0.15 -1.42
N ILE A 124 11.69 0.60 -2.46
CA ILE A 124 12.59 -0.24 -3.24
C ILE A 124 13.64 -0.91 -2.33
N ARG A 125 13.73 -2.24 -2.41
CA ARG A 125 14.70 -3.04 -1.67
C ARG A 125 15.57 -3.81 -2.64
N VAL A 126 16.88 -3.69 -2.47
CA VAL A 126 17.87 -4.39 -3.26
C VAL A 126 18.56 -5.42 -2.38
N GLU A 127 18.71 -6.64 -2.88
CA GLU A 127 19.50 -7.66 -2.19
C GLU A 127 20.98 -7.28 -2.20
N THR A 128 21.60 -7.30 -1.04
CA THR A 128 23.00 -6.89 -0.84
C THR A 128 23.92 -8.08 -0.65
N ASP A 129 23.39 -9.25 -0.28
CA ASP A 129 24.17 -10.47 -0.17
C ASP A 129 24.51 -11.01 -1.57
N ALA A 130 25.80 -10.95 -1.91
CA ALA A 130 26.31 -11.45 -3.17
C ALA A 130 26.04 -12.95 -3.39
N ALA A 131 25.81 -13.74 -2.34
CA ALA A 131 25.46 -15.16 -2.50
C ALA A 131 24.01 -15.38 -2.97
N LEU A 132 23.14 -14.38 -2.78
CA LEU A 132 21.71 -14.44 -3.10
C LEU A 132 21.36 -13.71 -4.41
N THR A 133 22.32 -13.03 -5.02
CA THR A 133 22.12 -12.32 -6.29
C THR A 133 22.47 -13.17 -7.50
N THR A 134 21.93 -12.80 -8.66
CA THR A 134 22.29 -13.47 -9.92
C THR A 134 23.77 -13.28 -10.21
N GLN A 135 24.47 -14.41 -10.36
CA GLN A 135 25.87 -14.44 -10.75
C GLN A 135 25.98 -14.37 -12.27
N GLY A 136 26.91 -13.55 -12.77
CA GLY A 136 27.18 -13.40 -14.20
C GLY A 136 27.63 -12.00 -14.56
N ASN A 137 28.47 -11.92 -15.59
CA ASN A 137 28.92 -10.64 -16.14
C ASN A 137 27.77 -9.87 -16.79
N VAL A 138 28.00 -8.57 -17.03
CA VAL A 138 27.14 -7.70 -17.83
C VAL A 138 26.90 -8.33 -19.21
N THR A 139 25.76 -8.00 -19.85
CA THR A 139 25.35 -8.59 -21.13
C THR A 139 26.47 -8.57 -22.14
N ASP A 140 26.66 -9.70 -22.83
CA ASP A 140 27.59 -9.82 -23.96
C ASP A 140 27.14 -8.90 -25.11
N PRO A 141 27.92 -7.85 -25.44
CA PRO A 141 27.56 -6.88 -26.47
C PRO A 141 27.72 -7.42 -27.89
N VAL A 142 28.43 -8.54 -28.08
CA VAL A 142 28.70 -9.10 -29.42
C VAL A 142 27.39 -9.42 -30.12
N ASN A 143 27.27 -9.05 -31.39
CA ASN A 143 26.09 -9.19 -32.23
C ASN A 143 24.87 -8.34 -31.81
N ARG A 144 25.07 -7.21 -31.12
CA ARG A 144 23.98 -6.32 -30.67
C ARG A 144 24.03 -4.96 -31.36
N LEU A 145 22.84 -4.39 -31.59
CA LEU A 145 22.69 -3.01 -32.01
C LEU A 145 22.93 -2.08 -30.82
N TYR A 146 23.67 -1.00 -31.06
CA TYR A 146 23.92 0.06 -30.07
C TYR A 146 23.73 1.44 -30.72
N PRO A 147 23.35 2.48 -29.95
CA PRO A 147 23.31 3.84 -30.46
C PRO A 147 24.73 4.31 -30.78
N LYS A 148 24.95 5.07 -31.87
CA LYS A 148 26.29 5.60 -32.19
C LYS A 148 26.76 6.67 -31.19
N LYS A 149 25.82 7.46 -30.68
CA LYS A 149 26.09 8.58 -29.78
C LYS A 149 25.10 8.60 -28.63
N ILE A 150 25.60 9.00 -27.47
CA ILE A 150 24.79 9.43 -26.33
C ILE A 150 24.87 10.95 -26.32
N VAL A 151 23.73 11.63 -26.30
CA VAL A 151 23.64 13.10 -26.28
C VAL A 151 22.62 13.56 -25.25
N PRO A 152 22.82 14.73 -24.60
CA PRO A 152 21.82 15.29 -23.70
C PRO A 152 20.53 15.64 -24.43
N TRP A 153 19.39 15.22 -23.87
CA TRP A 153 18.07 15.61 -24.38
C TRP A 153 17.68 16.99 -23.81
N THR A 154 18.20 18.05 -24.44
CA THR A 154 18.18 19.41 -23.87
C THR A 154 16.81 20.05 -23.68
N ASP A 155 15.82 19.70 -24.50
CA ASP A 155 14.45 20.24 -24.44
C ASP A 155 13.49 19.38 -23.58
N PHE A 156 13.92 18.20 -23.12
CA PHE A 156 13.09 17.29 -22.33
C PHE A 156 12.48 17.93 -21.07
N PRO A 157 13.21 18.71 -20.24
CA PRO A 157 12.61 19.35 -19.07
C PRO A 157 11.47 20.31 -19.43
N ASN A 158 11.64 21.09 -20.51
CA ASN A 158 10.62 22.02 -20.98
C ASN A 158 9.40 21.28 -21.56
N LEU A 159 9.61 20.15 -22.24
CA LEU A 159 8.53 19.29 -22.72
C LEU A 159 7.77 18.68 -21.54
N GLN A 160 8.48 18.24 -20.50
CA GLN A 160 7.88 17.67 -19.30
C GLN A 160 7.02 18.71 -18.56
N GLU A 161 7.52 19.94 -18.39
CA GLU A 161 6.77 21.04 -17.76
C GLU A 161 5.50 21.35 -18.54
N GLN A 162 5.57 21.43 -19.87
CA GLN A 162 4.39 21.63 -20.72
C GLN A 162 3.33 20.53 -20.54
N ILE A 163 3.74 19.27 -20.37
CA ILE A 163 2.80 18.17 -20.10
C ILE A 163 2.12 18.38 -18.75
N TRP A 164 2.90 18.72 -17.70
CA TRP A 164 2.35 18.96 -16.37
C TRP A 164 1.39 20.14 -16.33
N GLU A 165 1.73 21.26 -16.97
CA GLU A 165 0.83 22.42 -17.01
C GLU A 165 -0.51 22.09 -17.69
N ARG A 166 -0.52 21.23 -18.72
CA ARG A 166 -1.76 20.77 -19.37
C ARG A 166 -2.58 19.89 -18.43
N LEU A 167 -1.94 18.96 -17.73
CA LEU A 167 -2.61 18.13 -16.71
C LEU A 167 -3.19 18.96 -15.57
N GLU A 168 -2.45 19.95 -15.06
CA GLU A 168 -2.91 20.85 -13.99
C GLU A 168 -4.11 21.70 -14.41
N ARG A 169 -4.15 22.14 -15.68
CA ARG A 169 -5.32 22.85 -16.24
C ARG A 169 -6.55 21.95 -16.36
N ALA A 170 -6.35 20.64 -16.54
CA ALA A 170 -7.40 19.64 -16.65
C ALA A 170 -7.96 19.21 -15.28
N VAL A 171 -8.46 20.17 -14.50
CA VAL A 171 -8.98 19.94 -13.13
C VAL A 171 -10.11 18.92 -13.10
N ASP A 172 -10.98 18.93 -14.12
CA ASP A 172 -12.09 17.99 -14.27
C ASP A 172 -11.60 16.56 -14.45
N PHE A 173 -10.44 16.34 -15.08
CA PHE A 173 -9.83 15.02 -15.20
C PHE A 173 -9.07 14.63 -13.93
N THR A 174 -8.19 15.50 -13.46
CA THR A 174 -7.27 15.19 -12.36
C THR A 174 -7.97 14.99 -11.02
N SER A 175 -9.15 15.59 -10.82
CA SER A 175 -9.96 15.43 -9.61
C SER A 175 -10.89 14.20 -9.63
N ARG A 176 -11.06 13.53 -10.78
CA ARG A 176 -11.97 12.38 -10.88
C ARG A 176 -11.36 11.14 -10.23
N PRO A 177 -12.17 10.36 -9.48
CA PRO A 177 -11.72 9.11 -8.87
C PRO A 177 -11.70 8.00 -9.92
N LEU A 178 -10.67 7.96 -10.76
CA LEU A 178 -10.52 6.99 -11.86
C LEU A 178 -9.45 5.92 -11.58
N PHE A 179 -8.63 6.13 -10.56
CA PHE A 179 -7.42 5.34 -10.34
C PHE A 179 -7.57 4.34 -9.19
N PRO A 180 -6.68 3.33 -9.08
CA PRO A 180 -6.79 2.30 -8.04
C PRO A 180 -6.94 2.87 -6.61
N SER A 181 -7.68 2.16 -5.77
CA SER A 181 -7.92 2.56 -4.38
C SER A 181 -6.69 2.39 -3.50
N ASP A 182 -6.68 3.04 -2.33
CA ASP A 182 -5.59 2.90 -1.36
C ASP A 182 -5.35 1.43 -0.98
N THR A 183 -6.41 0.64 -0.87
CA THR A 183 -6.30 -0.79 -0.54
C THR A 183 -5.62 -1.58 -1.66
N GLN A 184 -5.86 -1.22 -2.92
CA GLN A 184 -5.17 -1.83 -4.07
C GLN A 184 -3.69 -1.42 -4.11
N LEU A 185 -3.38 -0.17 -3.82
CA LEU A 185 -2.00 0.33 -3.74
C LEU A 185 -1.23 -0.31 -2.57
N ASP A 186 -1.87 -0.47 -1.41
CA ASP A 186 -1.29 -1.15 -0.25
C ASP A 186 -0.94 -2.61 -0.57
N TYR A 187 -1.79 -3.30 -1.33
CA TYR A 187 -1.51 -4.67 -1.79
C TYR A 187 -0.25 -4.73 -2.66
N VAL A 188 -0.09 -3.80 -3.60
CA VAL A 188 1.12 -3.68 -4.42
C VAL A 188 2.34 -3.40 -3.54
N ALA A 189 2.22 -2.47 -2.59
CA ALA A 189 3.29 -2.15 -1.64
C ALA A 189 3.73 -3.36 -0.80
N THR A 190 2.79 -4.19 -0.32
CA THR A 190 3.10 -5.45 0.38
C THR A 190 3.92 -6.39 -0.52
N ASN A 191 3.51 -6.57 -1.77
CA ASN A 191 4.20 -7.46 -2.70
C ASN A 191 5.66 -7.03 -2.96
N ILE A 192 5.92 -5.72 -2.99
CA ILE A 192 7.25 -5.15 -3.21
C ILE A 192 8.12 -5.29 -1.97
N ARG A 193 7.58 -4.96 -0.78
CA ARG A 193 8.34 -4.98 0.49
C ARG A 193 8.90 -6.36 0.83
N ASP A 194 8.17 -7.41 0.46
CA ASP A 194 8.53 -8.80 0.74
C ASP A 194 9.46 -9.42 -0.32
N ARG A 195 9.78 -8.68 -1.39
CA ARG A 195 10.54 -9.19 -2.56
C ARG A 195 11.70 -8.26 -2.92
N PRO A 196 12.89 -8.46 -2.34
CA PRO A 196 14.06 -7.69 -2.72
C PRO A 196 14.45 -7.96 -4.18
N ILE A 197 15.05 -6.96 -4.82
CA ILE A 197 15.57 -7.01 -6.19
C ILE A 197 16.97 -7.63 -6.16
N TYR A 198 17.13 -8.80 -6.78
CA TYR A 198 18.40 -9.54 -6.83
C TYR A 198 18.81 -10.00 -8.24
N SER A 199 17.97 -9.70 -9.24
CA SER A 199 18.10 -10.10 -10.64
C SER A 199 17.47 -9.09 -11.59
N GLU A 200 17.80 -9.16 -12.88
CA GLU A 200 17.11 -8.44 -13.96
C GLU A 200 15.60 -8.70 -13.96
N ALA A 201 15.20 -9.97 -13.79
CA ALA A 201 13.80 -10.37 -13.80
C ALA A 201 13.02 -9.76 -12.63
N THR A 202 13.61 -9.72 -11.43
CA THR A 202 12.97 -9.08 -10.27
C THR A 202 12.90 -7.57 -10.40
N LEU A 203 13.90 -6.94 -11.01
CA LEU A 203 13.86 -5.49 -11.28
C LEU A 203 12.74 -5.14 -12.26
N ARG A 204 12.59 -5.94 -13.32
CA ARG A 204 11.48 -5.80 -14.27
C ARG A 204 10.13 -5.97 -13.59
N ASN A 205 9.96 -6.99 -12.75
CA ASN A 205 8.70 -7.20 -12.05
C ASN A 205 8.39 -6.00 -11.14
N PHE A 206 9.41 -5.45 -10.47
CA PHE A 206 9.26 -4.22 -9.69
C PHE A 206 8.80 -3.05 -10.54
N GLU A 207 9.44 -2.76 -11.67
CA GLU A 207 9.02 -1.67 -12.57
C GLU A 207 7.60 -1.91 -13.11
N ARG A 208 7.28 -3.14 -13.53
CA ARG A 208 5.93 -3.49 -13.99
C ARG A 208 4.86 -3.19 -12.93
N ASP A 209 5.12 -3.61 -11.69
CA ASP A 209 4.18 -3.47 -10.58
C ASP A 209 4.06 -2.02 -10.06
N THR A 210 5.13 -1.21 -10.20
CA THR A 210 5.20 0.15 -9.62
C THR A 210 5.04 1.29 -10.61
N VAL A 211 5.26 1.04 -11.90
CA VAL A 211 5.28 2.06 -12.95
C VAL A 211 4.36 1.63 -14.09
N ASP A 212 4.70 0.59 -14.84
CA ASP A 212 4.03 0.29 -16.11
C ASP A 212 2.53 0.09 -15.97
N ASN A 213 2.09 -0.67 -14.95
CA ASN A 213 0.66 -0.95 -14.74
C ASN A 213 -0.12 0.34 -14.44
N PHE A 214 0.51 1.33 -13.80
CA PHE A 214 -0.14 2.62 -13.52
C PHE A 214 -0.07 3.56 -14.71
N VAL A 215 1.05 3.57 -15.46
CA VAL A 215 1.16 4.30 -16.72
C VAL A 215 0.11 3.81 -17.72
N GLU A 216 -0.07 2.49 -17.86
CA GLU A 216 -1.12 1.89 -18.70
C GLU A 216 -2.50 2.43 -18.32
N LYS A 217 -2.84 2.44 -17.01
CA LYS A 217 -4.10 2.99 -16.50
C LYS A 217 -4.27 4.49 -16.72
N ILE A 218 -3.19 5.28 -16.59
CA ILE A 218 -3.22 6.72 -16.82
C ILE A 218 -3.48 7.01 -18.29
N ILE A 219 -2.80 6.31 -19.20
CA ILE A 219 -3.01 6.47 -20.63
C ILE A 219 -4.42 6.01 -21.04
N GLU A 220 -4.91 4.89 -20.50
CA GLU A 220 -6.30 4.45 -20.72
C GLU A 220 -7.31 5.52 -20.29
N ALA A 221 -7.14 6.09 -19.09
CA ALA A 221 -8.02 7.14 -18.58
C ALA A 221 -7.95 8.43 -19.43
N LEU A 222 -6.76 8.80 -19.91
CA LEU A 222 -6.58 9.95 -20.80
C LEU A 222 -7.20 9.70 -22.19
N GLN A 223 -7.17 8.46 -22.67
CA GLN A 223 -7.78 8.07 -23.95
C GLN A 223 -9.32 8.17 -23.91
N ASP A 224 -9.93 7.90 -22.75
CA ASP A 224 -11.37 8.02 -22.52
C ASP A 224 -11.84 9.49 -22.45
N ASP A 225 -10.94 10.45 -22.25
CA ASP A 225 -11.23 11.88 -22.28
C ASP A 225 -10.97 12.45 -23.68
N GLU A 226 -12.03 12.79 -24.42
CA GLU A 226 -11.93 13.27 -25.80
C GLU A 226 -11.02 14.51 -25.95
N THR A 227 -11.07 15.43 -24.98
CA THR A 227 -10.31 16.68 -25.04
C THR A 227 -8.82 16.40 -24.85
N LEU A 228 -8.49 15.64 -23.81
CA LEU A 228 -7.10 15.31 -23.49
C LEU A 228 -6.50 14.34 -24.50
N ARG A 229 -7.28 13.39 -25.02
CA ARG A 229 -6.86 12.51 -26.10
C ARG A 229 -6.40 13.31 -27.32
N GLN A 230 -7.19 14.31 -27.74
CA GLN A 230 -6.83 15.16 -28.87
C GLN A 230 -5.64 16.08 -28.54
N GLU A 231 -5.59 16.65 -27.34
CA GLU A 231 -4.54 17.58 -26.91
C GLU A 231 -3.16 16.91 -26.78
N PHE A 232 -3.12 15.67 -26.28
CA PHE A 232 -1.90 14.88 -26.15
C PHE A 232 -1.60 13.99 -27.36
N GLY A 233 -2.50 13.91 -28.35
CA GLY A 233 -2.32 13.07 -29.54
C GLY A 233 -2.24 11.57 -29.20
N ILE A 234 -3.09 11.09 -28.29
CA ILE A 234 -3.06 9.70 -27.83
C ILE A 234 -3.77 8.81 -28.85
N GLU A 235 -2.98 8.08 -29.63
CA GLU A 235 -3.44 7.20 -30.70
C GLU A 235 -3.45 5.72 -30.28
N GLY A 236 -4.23 5.37 -29.25
CA GLY A 236 -4.38 4.00 -28.79
C GLY A 236 -3.78 3.74 -27.41
N ARG A 237 -3.53 2.46 -27.09
CA ARG A 237 -3.07 2.02 -25.77
C ARG A 237 -1.57 1.72 -25.76
N VAL A 238 -0.96 1.84 -24.59
CA VAL A 238 0.44 1.43 -24.37
C VAL A 238 0.50 -0.02 -23.95
N ALA A 239 1.40 -0.80 -24.55
CA ALA A 239 1.61 -2.20 -24.21
C ALA A 239 3.10 -2.53 -24.05
N PHE A 240 3.40 -3.41 -23.10
CA PHE A 240 4.77 -3.77 -22.71
C PHE A 240 4.99 -5.25 -23.02
N TYR A 241 5.83 -5.54 -24.02
CA TYR A 241 6.03 -6.90 -24.53
C TYR A 241 7.48 -7.36 -24.42
N ASP A 242 7.66 -8.67 -24.22
CA ASP A 242 8.93 -9.37 -24.50
C ASP A 242 9.11 -9.46 -26.02
N ARG A 243 10.31 -9.09 -26.50
CA ARG A 243 10.70 -9.09 -27.91
C ARG A 243 10.50 -10.44 -28.59
N ALA A 244 10.46 -11.56 -27.85
CA ALA A 244 10.31 -12.89 -28.41
C ALA A 244 8.95 -13.17 -29.10
N ASN A 245 7.89 -12.41 -28.80
CA ASN A 245 6.53 -12.68 -29.30
C ASN A 245 6.11 -11.85 -30.52
N SER A 246 6.92 -10.90 -30.98
CA SER A 246 6.58 -10.11 -32.17
C SER A 246 7.33 -10.63 -33.40
N THR A 247 6.64 -11.46 -34.17
CA THR A 247 7.09 -11.91 -35.49
C THR A 247 6.93 -10.83 -36.57
N SER A 248 6.31 -9.68 -36.27
CA SER A 248 6.10 -8.58 -37.22
C SER A 248 7.10 -7.42 -37.09
N LEU A 249 7.88 -7.34 -36.00
CA LEU A 249 8.86 -6.27 -35.76
C LEU A 249 10.20 -6.47 -36.47
N ASP A 250 10.50 -7.67 -36.98
CA ASP A 250 11.75 -7.94 -37.72
C ASP A 250 11.78 -7.08 -39.01
N ASP A 251 10.62 -6.82 -39.64
CA ASP A 251 10.54 -6.00 -40.86
C ASP A 251 10.57 -4.49 -40.58
N SER A 252 9.93 -3.99 -39.51
CA SER A 252 9.79 -2.54 -39.27
C SER A 252 11.08 -1.85 -38.82
N LEU A 253 11.93 -2.54 -38.03
CA LEU A 253 13.24 -2.01 -37.64
C LEU A 253 14.26 -2.06 -38.78
N GLU A 254 14.13 -3.02 -39.70
CA GLU A 254 14.94 -3.09 -40.92
C GLU A 254 14.48 -2.04 -41.96
N GLN A 255 13.17 -1.76 -42.05
CA GLN A 255 12.62 -0.73 -42.95
C GLN A 255 12.99 0.71 -42.54
N MET A 256 13.22 1.00 -41.25
CA MET A 256 13.73 2.31 -40.84
C MET A 256 15.18 2.56 -41.30
N HIS A 257 15.97 1.50 -41.56
CA HIS A 257 17.36 1.63 -42.00
C HIS A 257 17.56 1.62 -43.52
N LEU A 258 16.52 1.31 -44.31
CA LEU A 258 16.63 1.23 -45.78
C LEU A 258 16.20 2.51 -46.52
N ASN A 259 15.73 3.54 -45.82
CA ASN A 259 15.21 4.76 -46.46
C ASN A 259 16.29 5.82 -46.82
N ASP A 260 17.59 5.56 -46.57
CA ASP A 260 18.68 6.52 -46.80
C ASP A 260 19.72 6.09 -47.85
N ALA A 261 19.40 5.18 -48.78
CA ALA A 261 20.28 4.86 -49.90
C ALA A 261 19.83 5.53 -51.21
N PRO A 262 20.69 6.28 -51.93
CA PRO A 262 20.33 6.85 -53.21
C PRO A 262 20.27 5.78 -54.31
N ASP A 263 19.23 5.89 -55.15
CA ASP A 263 18.97 5.10 -56.35
C ASP A 263 20.22 4.82 -57.20
N ALA A 264 20.47 3.55 -57.49
CA ALA A 264 21.34 3.14 -58.60
C ALA A 264 20.82 1.86 -59.29
N PRO A 265 21.03 1.72 -60.61
CA PRO A 265 19.98 1.24 -61.50
C PRO A 265 20.03 -0.25 -61.84
N HIS A 266 18.83 -0.77 -62.14
CA HIS A 266 18.54 -2.06 -62.74
C HIS A 266 19.38 -2.38 -64.00
N GLN A 267 19.93 -3.60 -64.06
CA GLN A 267 20.27 -4.28 -65.32
C GLN A 267 19.97 -5.80 -65.28
N PRO A 268 19.72 -6.44 -66.44
CA PRO A 268 18.75 -7.54 -66.60
C PRO A 268 19.38 -8.96 -66.68
N PRO A 269 18.58 -10.04 -66.69
CA PRO A 269 19.10 -11.41 -66.59
C PRO A 269 19.53 -11.93 -67.96
N ASN A 270 20.76 -12.46 -68.05
CA ASN A 270 21.24 -13.10 -69.26
C ASN A 270 21.19 -14.64 -69.13
N THR A 271 20.43 -15.24 -70.04
CA THR A 271 20.31 -16.68 -70.28
C THR A 271 21.56 -17.21 -70.99
N ASN A 272 22.11 -18.37 -70.61
CA ASN A 272 22.36 -19.41 -71.60
C ASN A 272 22.66 -20.81 -71.07
N ARG A 273 22.15 -21.76 -71.85
CA ARG A 273 22.29 -23.21 -71.75
C ARG A 273 23.65 -23.67 -72.29
N GLY A 274 24.21 -24.73 -71.73
CA GLY A 274 25.35 -25.45 -72.30
C GLY A 274 25.46 -26.87 -71.76
N ARG A 275 25.34 -27.86 -72.64
CA ARG A 275 25.10 -29.29 -72.39
C ARG A 275 26.35 -30.11 -72.74
N GLY A 276 26.72 -31.08 -71.90
CA GLY A 276 27.62 -32.20 -72.23
C GLY A 276 28.54 -32.54 -71.04
N GLY A 277 28.69 -33.76 -70.54
CA GLY A 277 28.19 -35.07 -70.92
C GLY A 277 29.31 -36.12 -70.83
N ARG A 278 29.44 -36.83 -69.69
CA ARG A 278 29.63 -38.31 -69.54
C ARG A 278 30.46 -38.76 -68.31
N LYS A 279 29.75 -39.51 -67.45
CA LYS A 279 30.08 -40.80 -66.79
C LYS A 279 31.43 -41.00 -66.08
N GLY A 280 31.34 -41.09 -64.75
CA GLY A 280 32.17 -41.93 -63.87
C GLY A 280 31.39 -42.30 -62.61
N LYS A 281 31.24 -43.61 -62.34
CA LYS A 281 30.50 -44.20 -61.21
C LYS A 281 31.23 -44.00 -59.88
N GLY A 282 30.49 -43.71 -58.81
CA GLY A 282 30.86 -44.15 -57.45
C GLY A 282 30.53 -43.19 -56.31
N LYS A 283 29.69 -43.66 -55.39
CA LYS A 283 29.44 -43.17 -54.00
C LYS A 283 28.66 -41.86 -53.83
N GLN A 284 27.37 -42.02 -53.52
CA GLN A 284 26.66 -41.15 -52.59
C GLN A 284 27.30 -41.28 -51.21
N VAL A 285 27.70 -40.17 -50.57
CA VAL A 285 27.13 -39.66 -49.31
C VAL A 285 27.53 -38.18 -49.19
N ALA A 286 26.50 -37.32 -49.11
CA ALA A 286 26.45 -35.89 -48.82
C ALA A 286 27.78 -35.14 -48.57
N GLN A 287 28.21 -34.36 -49.56
CA GLN A 287 29.25 -33.34 -49.40
C GLN A 287 28.65 -31.95 -49.63
N SER A 288 28.58 -31.18 -48.53
CA SER A 288 28.92 -29.77 -48.46
C SER A 288 28.33 -28.82 -49.52
N GLN A 289 27.07 -28.43 -49.33
CA GLN A 289 26.54 -27.15 -49.85
C GLN A 289 25.58 -26.53 -48.82
N LYS A 290 26.13 -26.09 -47.68
CA LYS A 290 25.53 -25.11 -46.77
C LYS A 290 26.66 -24.35 -46.06
N MET A 291 27.46 -23.62 -46.82
CA MET A 291 28.41 -22.64 -46.30
C MET A 291 28.38 -21.43 -47.23
N ALA A 292 27.30 -20.65 -47.12
CA ALA A 292 27.23 -19.24 -47.49
C ALA A 292 25.93 -18.71 -46.87
N HIS A 293 26.03 -17.75 -45.97
CA HIS A 293 24.97 -17.20 -45.11
C HIS A 293 24.57 -18.05 -43.90
N SER A 294 25.55 -18.48 -43.09
CA SER A 294 25.34 -18.36 -41.65
C SER A 294 25.44 -16.88 -41.31
N GLY A 295 24.35 -16.13 -41.57
CA GLY A 295 24.19 -14.79 -41.01
C GLY A 295 24.44 -14.90 -39.52
N TRP A 296 25.38 -14.10 -39.03
CA TRP A 296 25.66 -13.89 -37.63
C TRP A 296 24.32 -13.80 -36.88
N ARG A 297 23.97 -14.84 -36.12
CA ARG A 297 22.69 -14.86 -35.40
C ARG A 297 22.81 -13.79 -34.32
N ARG A 298 22.10 -12.66 -34.50
CA ARG A 298 21.98 -11.60 -33.48
C ARG A 298 21.77 -12.24 -32.10
N ASN A 299 22.47 -11.75 -31.08
CA ASN A 299 22.39 -12.27 -29.71
C ASN A 299 21.02 -11.89 -29.11
N ARG A 300 19.99 -12.69 -29.41
CA ARG A 300 18.57 -12.47 -29.06
C ARG A 300 18.25 -13.04 -27.66
N ARG A 301 18.83 -12.45 -26.60
CA ARG A 301 18.58 -12.86 -25.21
C ARG A 301 17.33 -12.22 -24.59
N ALA A 302 16.81 -12.88 -23.55
CA ALA A 302 15.52 -12.72 -22.87
C ALA A 302 15.32 -11.42 -22.05
N ASP A 303 16.27 -10.49 -22.06
CA ASP A 303 16.25 -9.29 -21.20
C ASP A 303 15.88 -8.00 -21.96
N GLN A 304 15.45 -8.13 -23.23
CA GLN A 304 15.06 -7.01 -24.08
C GLN A 304 13.53 -6.87 -24.14
N PHE A 305 13.04 -5.73 -23.67
CA PHE A 305 11.62 -5.39 -23.65
C PHE A 305 11.39 -4.18 -24.56
N CYS A 306 10.19 -4.09 -25.11
CA CYS A 306 9.82 -2.97 -25.96
C CYS A 306 8.44 -2.46 -25.56
N VAL A 307 8.34 -1.15 -25.43
CA VAL A 307 7.08 -0.45 -25.22
C VAL A 307 6.50 -0.13 -26.58
N HIS A 308 5.23 -0.48 -26.75
CA HIS A 308 4.51 -0.34 -28.00
C HIS A 308 3.30 0.55 -27.83
N LEU A 309 3.05 1.37 -28.83
CA LEU A 309 1.74 1.94 -29.08
C LEU A 309 0.94 0.92 -29.88
N VAL A 310 -0.23 0.55 -29.37
CA VAL A 310 -1.16 -0.37 -30.02
C VAL A 310 -2.39 0.41 -30.43
N ALA A 311 -2.52 0.59 -31.75
CA ALA A 311 -3.59 1.35 -32.40
C ALA A 311 -4.21 0.46 -33.49
N ASP A 312 -5.49 0.12 -33.35
CA ASP A 312 -6.17 -0.82 -34.26
C ASP A 312 -5.39 -2.15 -34.41
N GLU A 313 -4.99 -2.49 -35.63
CA GLU A 313 -4.17 -3.67 -35.96
C GLU A 313 -2.66 -3.37 -35.99
N ARG A 314 -2.25 -2.14 -35.68
CA ARG A 314 -0.85 -1.70 -35.73
C ARG A 314 -0.21 -1.76 -34.34
N GLN A 315 1.03 -2.26 -34.31
CA GLN A 315 1.91 -2.20 -33.15
C GLN A 315 3.16 -1.42 -33.52
N ILE A 316 3.29 -0.22 -32.97
CA ILE A 316 4.40 0.69 -33.26
C ILE A 316 5.35 0.69 -32.06
N PRO A 317 6.62 0.28 -32.22
CA PRO A 317 7.59 0.34 -31.13
C PRO A 317 7.93 1.81 -30.82
N VAL A 318 7.87 2.19 -29.53
CA VAL A 318 8.16 3.55 -29.07
C VAL A 318 9.57 3.64 -28.51
N TYR A 319 9.93 2.74 -27.58
CA TYR A 319 11.29 2.64 -27.06
C TYR A 319 11.61 1.23 -26.57
N ALA A 320 12.91 0.92 -26.50
CA ALA A 320 13.44 -0.34 -26.01
C ALA A 320 13.97 -0.18 -24.59
N VAL A 321 13.80 -1.22 -23.78
CA VAL A 321 14.24 -1.28 -22.38
C VAL A 321 15.09 -2.53 -22.19
N GLU A 322 16.22 -2.37 -21.50
CA GLU A 322 17.04 -3.48 -21.03
C GLU A 322 17.30 -3.31 -19.53
N PHE A 323 16.91 -4.32 -18.76
CA PHE A 323 17.16 -4.33 -17.32
C PHE A 323 18.56 -4.84 -17.00
N LYS A 324 19.13 -4.28 -15.95
CA LYS A 324 20.39 -4.73 -15.36
C LYS A 324 20.21 -4.79 -13.86
N ALA A 325 20.58 -5.92 -13.25
CA ALA A 325 20.45 -6.08 -11.82
C ALA A 325 21.29 -5.01 -11.07
N PRO A 326 20.79 -4.43 -9.96
CA PRO A 326 21.45 -3.30 -9.29
C PRO A 326 22.91 -3.56 -8.88
N HIS A 327 23.26 -4.80 -8.53
CA HIS A 327 24.63 -5.18 -8.14
C HIS A 327 25.61 -5.27 -9.32
N LYS A 328 25.12 -5.23 -10.57
CA LYS A 328 25.95 -5.32 -11.78
C LYS A 328 26.43 -3.97 -12.30
N ILE A 329 25.81 -2.87 -11.88
CA ILE A 329 26.19 -1.51 -12.31
C ILE A 329 26.30 -0.61 -11.09
N LYS A 330 27.48 -0.06 -10.86
CA LYS A 330 27.75 0.86 -9.74
C LYS A 330 27.34 2.28 -10.09
N VAL A 331 26.98 3.08 -9.08
CA VAL A 331 26.70 4.52 -9.24
C VAL A 331 27.86 5.26 -9.91
N ALA A 332 29.10 4.93 -9.56
CA ALA A 332 30.28 5.52 -10.19
C ALA A 332 30.36 5.22 -11.70
N GLU A 333 29.94 4.02 -12.13
CA GLU A 333 29.90 3.63 -13.54
C GLU A 333 28.78 4.39 -14.28
N LEU A 334 27.61 4.57 -13.64
CA LEU A 334 26.53 5.41 -14.19
C LEU A 334 26.96 6.86 -14.37
N VAL A 335 27.57 7.46 -13.34
CA VAL A 335 28.06 8.84 -13.39
C VAL A 335 29.15 9.00 -14.45
N ALA A 336 30.06 8.02 -14.56
CA ALA A 336 31.08 8.02 -15.60
C ALA A 336 30.48 7.81 -17.00
N GLY A 337 29.40 7.03 -17.15
CA GLY A 337 28.79 6.73 -18.45
C GLY A 337 27.77 7.75 -18.95
N PHE A 338 27.18 8.56 -18.07
CA PHE A 338 26.19 9.58 -18.44
C PHE A 338 26.83 10.92 -18.80
N HIS A 339 27.49 10.95 -19.94
CA HIS A 339 27.91 12.17 -20.61
C HIS A 339 27.74 12.02 -22.11
N GLU A 340 27.89 13.13 -22.84
CA GLU A 340 27.93 13.08 -24.29
C GLU A 340 29.13 12.23 -24.74
N MET A 341 28.87 11.20 -25.55
CA MET A 341 29.88 10.21 -25.89
C MET A 341 29.64 9.63 -27.28
N ASP A 342 30.72 9.49 -28.05
CA ASP A 342 30.78 8.67 -29.26
C ASP A 342 31.16 7.23 -28.88
N LEU A 343 30.17 6.34 -28.86
CA LEU A 343 30.33 5.01 -28.28
C LEU A 343 31.33 4.14 -29.06
N GLU A 344 31.42 4.35 -30.36
CA GLU A 344 32.32 3.58 -31.22
C GLU A 344 33.79 3.91 -30.92
N ARG A 345 34.09 5.19 -30.77
CA ARG A 345 35.45 5.66 -30.50
C ARG A 345 35.84 5.51 -29.03
N GLU A 346 34.93 5.84 -28.13
CA GLU A 346 35.25 6.01 -26.70
C GLU A 346 35.06 4.74 -25.87
N VAL A 347 34.20 3.80 -26.30
CA VAL A 347 33.94 2.54 -25.59
C VAL A 347 34.43 1.34 -26.37
N ILE A 348 34.08 1.27 -27.65
CA ILE A 348 34.35 0.11 -28.51
C ILE A 348 35.78 0.15 -29.07
N ASN A 349 36.36 1.34 -29.15
CA ASN A 349 37.69 1.60 -29.73
C ASN A 349 37.81 1.03 -31.16
N GLN A 350 36.76 1.23 -31.96
CA GLN A 350 36.75 0.93 -33.40
C GLN A 350 36.54 2.23 -34.20
N GLU A 351 36.91 2.21 -35.48
CA GLU A 351 36.61 3.26 -36.44
C GLU A 351 35.80 2.62 -37.58
N GLY A 352 34.52 2.99 -37.73
CA GLY A 352 33.59 2.40 -38.68
C GLY A 352 32.27 3.18 -38.76
N GLU A 353 31.34 2.72 -39.60
CA GLU A 353 29.99 3.31 -39.72
C GLU A 353 28.89 2.29 -39.34
N THR A 354 29.26 1.16 -38.76
CA THR A 354 28.35 0.03 -38.46
C THR A 354 27.73 0.16 -37.08
N PHE A 355 26.47 -0.27 -36.94
CA PHE A 355 25.75 -0.29 -35.65
C PHE A 355 25.88 -1.64 -34.90
N GLU A 356 26.75 -2.53 -35.36
CA GLU A 356 26.92 -3.89 -34.82
C GLU A 356 28.27 -4.01 -34.11
N PHE A 357 28.27 -4.53 -32.88
CA PHE A 357 29.49 -4.81 -32.10
C PHE A 357 29.95 -6.26 -32.25
#